data_AF-A0AAJ6VVH7-F1
#
_entry.id   AF-A0AAJ6VVH7-F1
#
_cell.length_a   1.000
_cell.length_b   1.000
_cell.length_c   1.000
_cell.angle_alpha   90.00
_cell.angle_beta   90.00
_cell.angle_gamma   90.00
#
_symmetry.space_group_name_H-M   'P 1'
#
loop_
_entity.id
_entity.type
_entity.pdbx_description
1 polymer ?
#
loop_
_entity_poly.entity_id
_entity_poly.type
_entity_poly.pdbx_seq_one_letter_code
_entity_poly.pdbx_strand_id
1 'polypeptide(L)'
;MQAVRNIARRSLAQVQVRQAANAAANPNDRRMKYPYTLAAMMAQFPMRHYYKHAWFVRMMVPSIALTVLLFWKINQLVNSPGNIAACEERKRKEQAKKHNH
;
A
#
# COMPACT_ATOMS: atom_id res chain seq x y z
N MET A 1 -3.26 -14.90 -46.70
CA MET A 1 -3.24 -15.37 -45.29
C MET A 1 -1.85 -15.77 -44.74
N GLN A 2 -0.82 -16.03 -45.56
CA GLN A 2 0.48 -16.50 -45.05
C GLN A 2 1.40 -15.38 -44.52
N ALA A 3 1.33 -14.18 -45.08
CA ALA A 3 2.17 -13.03 -44.66
C ALA A 3 1.91 -12.59 -43.21
N VAL A 4 0.64 -12.52 -42.79
CA VAL A 4 0.25 -12.13 -41.42
C VAL A 4 0.75 -13.14 -40.38
N ARG A 5 0.72 -14.44 -40.70
CA ARG A 5 1.25 -15.52 -39.84
C ARG A 5 2.76 -15.40 -39.64
N ASN A 6 3.50 -14.95 -40.65
CA ASN A 6 4.95 -14.75 -40.56
C ASN A 6 5.31 -13.49 -39.77
N ILE A 7 4.50 -12.42 -39.87
CA ILE A 7 4.67 -11.20 -39.07
C ILE A 7 4.40 -11.49 -37.58
N ALA A 8 3.32 -12.21 -37.27
CA ALA A 8 3.00 -12.59 -35.90
C ALA A 8 4.07 -13.50 -35.27
N ARG A 9 4.66 -14.42 -36.03
CA ARG A 9 5.77 -15.26 -35.55
C ARG A 9 7.02 -14.45 -35.25
N ARG A 10 7.35 -13.46 -36.08
CA ARG A 10 8.49 -12.56 -35.86
C ARG A 10 8.28 -11.65 -34.65
N SER A 11 7.07 -11.12 -34.46
CA SER A 11 6.78 -10.30 -33.30
C SER A 11 6.82 -11.10 -31.99
N LEU A 12 6.29 -12.32 -31.99
CA LEU A 12 6.39 -13.22 -30.83
C LEU A 12 7.84 -13.62 -30.53
N ALA A 13 8.65 -13.88 -31.55
CA ALA A 13 10.09 -14.13 -31.38
C ALA A 13 10.81 -12.90 -30.81
N GLN A 14 10.49 -11.68 -31.28
CA GLN A 14 11.07 -10.45 -30.73
C GLN A 14 10.64 -10.18 -29.29
N VAL A 15 9.40 -10.51 -28.92
CA VAL A 15 8.91 -10.41 -27.54
C VAL A 15 9.65 -11.40 -26.63
N GLN A 16 9.88 -12.63 -27.11
CA GLN A 16 10.62 -13.65 -26.37
C GLN A 16 12.11 -13.28 -26.19
N VAL A 17 12.77 -12.71 -27.21
CA VAL A 17 14.17 -12.24 -27.11
C VAL A 17 14.28 -11.08 -26.11
N ARG A 18 13.34 -10.14 -26.10
CA ARG A 18 13.29 -9.06 -25.10
C ARG A 18 13.07 -9.58 -23.68
N GLN A 19 12.19 -10.57 -23.51
CA GLN A 19 11.96 -11.22 -22.23
C GLN A 19 13.19 -11.99 -21.75
N ALA A 20 13.90 -12.68 -22.65
CA ALA A 20 15.15 -13.39 -22.34
C ALA A 20 16.30 -12.44 -21.98
N ALA A 21 16.43 -11.28 -22.65
CA ALA A 21 17.43 -10.26 -22.31
C ALA A 21 17.18 -9.64 -20.92
N ASN A 22 15.91 -9.39 -20.57
CA ASN A 22 15.54 -8.92 -19.24
C ASN A 22 15.75 -9.98 -18.15
N ALA A 23 15.64 -11.27 -18.49
CA ALA A 23 15.93 -12.39 -17.59
C ALA A 23 17.43 -12.65 -17.40
N ALA A 24 18.26 -12.31 -18.39
CA ALA A 24 19.72 -12.46 -18.35
C ALA A 24 20.43 -11.34 -17.57
N ALA A 25 19.75 -10.22 -17.31
CA ALA A 25 20.29 -9.16 -16.46
C ALA A 25 20.28 -9.61 -14.99
N ASN A 26 21.46 -9.71 -14.38
CA ASN A 26 21.58 -9.97 -12.94
C ASN A 26 20.79 -8.89 -12.18
N PRO A 27 19.75 -9.23 -11.39
CA PRO A 27 18.91 -8.23 -10.70
C PRO A 27 19.72 -7.42 -9.68
N ASN A 28 20.89 -7.92 -9.28
CA ASN A 28 21.84 -7.23 -8.40
C ASN A 28 22.66 -6.13 -9.09
N ASP A 29 22.83 -6.20 -10.42
CA ASP A 29 23.66 -5.25 -11.17
C ASP A 29 22.98 -3.88 -11.33
N ARG A 30 21.64 -3.85 -11.25
CA ARG A 30 20.84 -2.62 -11.26
C ARG A 30 20.67 -1.97 -9.88
N ARG A 31 21.27 -2.52 -8.83
CA ARG A 31 21.11 -2.00 -7.46
C ARG A 31 22.01 -0.79 -7.26
N MET A 32 21.43 0.39 -7.04
CA MET A 32 22.19 1.61 -6.79
C MET A 32 23.10 1.43 -5.56
N LYS A 33 24.37 1.84 -5.63
CA LYS A 33 25.29 1.75 -4.48
C LYS A 33 24.85 2.64 -3.31
N TYR A 34 24.33 3.83 -3.64
CA TYR A 34 23.83 4.81 -2.68
C TYR A 34 22.41 5.22 -3.08
N PRO A 35 21.38 4.66 -2.44
CA PRO A 35 19.99 5.04 -2.71
C PRO A 35 19.69 6.40 -2.08
N TYR A 36 19.58 7.45 -2.90
CA TYR A 36 19.20 8.79 -2.43
C TYR A 36 17.70 9.09 -2.57
N THR A 37 16.95 8.18 -3.19
CA THR A 37 15.49 8.28 -3.28
C THR A 37 14.85 7.26 -2.34
N LEU A 38 13.74 7.64 -1.71
CA LEU A 38 12.99 6.76 -0.80
C LEU A 38 12.59 5.44 -1.47
N ALA A 39 12.22 5.50 -2.74
CA ALA A 39 11.91 4.30 -3.53
C ALA A 39 13.12 3.37 -3.67
N ALA A 40 14.32 3.92 -3.94
CA ALA A 40 15.54 3.12 -4.02
C ALA A 40 15.94 2.55 -2.65
N MET A 41 15.75 3.29 -1.56
CA MET A 41 16.02 2.78 -0.20
C MET A 41 15.12 1.58 0.12
N MET A 42 13.83 1.66 -0.19
CA MET A 42 12.86 0.59 0.04
C MET A 42 13.12 -0.63 -0.85
N ALA A 43 13.41 -0.42 -2.14
CA ALA A 43 13.70 -1.51 -3.08
C ALA A 43 14.97 -2.29 -2.69
N GLN A 44 15.92 -1.60 -2.06
CA GLN A 44 17.13 -2.22 -1.57
C GLN A 44 16.93 -2.90 -0.22
N PHE A 45 16.07 -2.38 0.63
CA PHE A 45 15.89 -2.95 1.96
C PHE A 45 15.48 -4.43 1.89
N PRO A 46 16.16 -5.35 2.62
CA PRO A 46 15.88 -6.79 2.54
C PRO A 46 14.62 -7.13 3.35
N MET A 47 13.47 -6.68 2.87
CA MET A 47 12.16 -6.80 3.53
C MET A 47 11.84 -8.25 3.94
N ARG A 48 12.14 -9.21 3.05
CA ARG A 48 11.91 -10.64 3.30
C ARG A 48 12.74 -11.19 4.47
N HIS A 49 13.97 -10.69 4.65
CA HIS A 49 14.84 -11.12 5.74
C HIS A 49 14.27 -10.64 7.09
N TYR A 50 13.96 -9.35 7.21
CA TYR A 50 13.37 -8.82 8.43
C TYR A 50 12.01 -9.43 8.75
N TYR A 51 11.16 -9.69 7.77
CA TYR A 51 9.87 -10.34 8.03
C TYR A 51 10.01 -11.78 8.55
N LYS A 52 11.06 -12.51 8.13
CA LYS A 52 11.32 -13.88 8.58
C LYS A 52 11.98 -13.94 9.96
N HIS A 53 12.90 -13.02 10.25
CA HIS A 53 13.74 -13.09 11.45
C HIS A 53 13.28 -12.17 12.58
N ALA A 54 12.68 -11.01 12.27
CA ALA A 54 12.16 -10.12 13.28
C ALA A 54 10.74 -10.54 13.66
N TRP A 55 10.63 -11.28 14.78
CA TRP A 55 9.35 -11.68 15.35
C TRP A 55 8.40 -10.48 15.57
N PHE A 56 8.95 -9.33 16.00
CA PHE A 56 8.19 -8.10 16.18
C PHE A 56 7.50 -7.65 14.89
N VAL A 57 8.22 -7.57 13.76
CA VAL A 57 7.65 -7.13 12.48
C VAL A 57 6.53 -8.07 12.02
N ARG A 58 6.72 -9.39 12.21
CA ARG A 58 5.72 -10.40 11.87
C ARG A 58 4.41 -10.24 12.65
N MET A 59 4.47 -9.81 13.91
CA MET A 59 3.27 -9.61 14.74
C MET A 59 2.69 -8.19 14.60
N MET A 60 3.54 -7.19 14.35
CA MET A 60 3.13 -5.80 14.24
C MET A 60 2.25 -5.55 13.01
N VAL A 61 2.63 -6.08 11.84
CA VAL A 61 1.88 -5.90 10.59
C VAL A 61 0.42 -6.40 10.68
N PRO A 62 0.14 -7.65 11.10
CA PRO A 62 -1.24 -8.11 11.23
C PRO A 62 -1.99 -7.40 12.36
N SER A 63 -1.31 -7.04 13.46
CA SER A 63 -1.92 -6.28 14.55
C SER A 63 -2.43 -4.92 14.07
N ILE A 64 -1.59 -4.16 13.37
CA ILE A 64 -1.98 -2.86 12.78
C ILE A 64 -3.13 -3.05 11.80
N ALA A 65 -3.07 -4.07 10.92
CA ALA A 65 -4.15 -4.33 9.98
C ALA A 65 -5.48 -4.60 10.69
N LEU A 66 -5.48 -5.42 11.75
CA LEU A 66 -6.66 -5.72 12.55
C LEU A 66 -7.20 -4.47 13.26
N THR A 67 -6.31 -3.67 13.87
CA THR A 67 -6.68 -2.41 14.52
C THR A 67 -7.29 -1.43 13.52
N VAL A 68 -6.70 -1.25 12.34
CA VAL A 68 -7.23 -0.36 11.31
C VAL A 68 -8.63 -0.79 10.88
N LEU A 69 -8.86 -2.09 10.67
CA LEU A 69 -10.19 -2.60 10.32
C LEU A 69 -11.22 -2.38 11.44
N LEU A 70 -10.83 -2.61 12.70
CA LEU A 70 -11.69 -2.39 13.86
C LEU A 70 -12.05 -0.90 14.00
N PHE A 71 -11.06 -0.01 13.94
CA PHE A 71 -11.27 1.43 14.04
C PHE A 71 -12.04 1.99 12.84
N TRP A 72 -11.91 1.40 11.66
CA TRP A 72 -12.72 1.81 10.51
C TRP A 72 -14.21 1.60 10.79
N LYS A 73 -14.58 0.47 11.41
CA LYS A 73 -15.97 0.23 11.84
C LYS A 73 -16.41 1.20 12.93
N ILE A 74 -15.59 1.41 13.95
CA ILE A 74 -15.93 2.37 15.03
C ILE A 74 -16.15 3.77 14.45
N ASN A 75 -15.28 4.23 13.54
CA ASN A 75 -15.43 5.53 12.89
C ASN A 75 -16.74 5.65 12.09
N GLN A 76 -17.18 4.57 11.43
CA GLN A 76 -18.47 4.57 10.73
C GLN A 76 -19.65 4.71 11.70
N LEU A 77 -19.61 4.05 12.86
CA LEU A 77 -20.67 4.15 13.86
C LEU A 77 -20.73 5.54 14.50
N VAL A 78 -19.56 6.10 14.86
CA VAL A 78 -19.46 7.43 15.47
C VAL A 78 -19.94 8.52 14.51
N ASN A 79 -19.65 8.40 13.22
CA ASN A 79 -20.06 9.37 12.19
C ASN A 79 -21.44 9.07 11.59
N SER A 80 -22.27 8.26 12.25
CA SER A 80 -23.67 8.08 11.85
C SER A 80 -24.45 9.39 12.02
N PRO A 81 -25.40 9.72 11.12
CA PRO A 81 -26.07 11.02 11.12
C PRO A 81 -26.86 11.28 12.41
N GLY A 82 -27.41 10.23 13.04
CA GLY A 82 -28.10 10.33 14.33
C GLY A 82 -27.16 10.69 15.48
N ASN A 83 -25.93 10.14 15.50
CA ASN A 83 -24.94 10.47 16.53
C ASN A 83 -24.38 11.88 16.34
N ILE A 84 -24.22 12.34 15.09
CA ILE A 84 -23.82 13.71 14.78
C ILE A 84 -24.87 14.69 15.29
N ALA A 85 -26.16 14.49 14.97
CA ALA A 85 -27.25 15.33 15.44
C ALA A 85 -27.32 15.40 16.98
N ALA A 86 -27.22 14.25 17.65
CA ALA A 86 -27.18 14.21 19.11
C ALA A 86 -25.96 14.96 19.70
N CYS A 87 -24.81 14.90 19.03
CA CYS A 87 -23.60 15.61 19.42
C CYS A 87 -23.75 17.13 19.24
N GLU A 88 -24.36 17.57 18.14
CA GLU A 88 -24.69 18.98 17.89
C GLU A 88 -25.66 19.55 18.92
N GLU A 89 -26.70 18.80 19.28
CA GLU A 89 -27.63 19.21 20.33
C GLU A 89 -26.95 19.36 21.70
N ARG A 90 -26.05 18.41 22.05
CA ARG A 90 -25.26 18.50 23.29
C ARG A 90 -24.36 19.73 23.28
N LYS A 91 -23.67 20.00 22.18
CA LYS A 91 -22.83 21.20 22.01
C LYS A 91 -23.65 22.48 22.16
N ARG A 92 -24.85 22.55 21.55
CA ARG A 92 -25.75 23.70 21.67
C ARG A 92 -26.19 23.94 23.12
N LYS A 93 -26.53 22.87 23.86
CA LYS A 93 -26.89 22.94 25.29
C LYS A 93 -25.70 23.39 26.16
N GLU A 94 -24.49 22.91 25.88
CA GLU A 94 -23.27 23.31 26.58
C GLU A 94 -22.90 24.76 26.30
N GLN A 95 -23.01 25.23 25.05
CA GLN A 95 -22.79 26.62 24.68
C GLN A 95 -23.80 27.53 25.39
N ALA A 96 -25.09 27.19 25.39
CA ALA A 96 -26.11 27.96 26.11
C ALA A 96 -25.81 28.05 27.61
N LYS A 97 -25.34 26.97 28.24
CA LYS A 97 -24.92 26.99 29.66
C LYS A 97 -23.70 27.87 29.92
N LYS A 98 -22.71 27.88 29.02
CA LYS A 98 -21.51 28.73 29.12
C LYS A 98 -21.80 30.21 28.89
N HIS A 99 -22.82 30.55 28.09
CA HIS A 99 -23.24 31.94 27.90
C HIS A 99 -24.14 32.47 29.03
N ASN A 100 -24.74 31.58 29.83
CA ASN A 100 -25.60 31.93 30.96
C ASN A 100 -24.86 31.97 32.31
N HIS A 101 -23.52 31.88 32.31
CA HIS A 101 -22.66 31.93 33.49
C HIS A 101 -21.62 33.04 33.30
#